data_AF-A0A1Q7BGG5-F1
#
_entry.id   AF-A0A1Q7BGG5-F1
#
_cell.length_a   1.000
_cell.length_b   1.000
_cell.length_c   1.000
_cell.angle_alpha   90.00
_cell.angle_beta   90.00
_cell.angle_gamma   90.00
#
_symmetry.space_group_name_H-M   'P 1'
#
loop_
_entity.id
_entity.type
_entity.pdbx_description
1 polymer ?
#
loop_
_entity_poly.entity_id
_entity_poly.type
_entity_poly.pdbx_seq_one_letter_code
_entity_poly.pdbx_strand_id
1 'polypeptide(L)'
;PSKADAYPKHFREKVIPELRHVPGFIGAQLGRRQLDDKIEFLVLTRWRSMDAIRAFAGMDVDQAVVEPGAVAALIEFDRSVRHYEVVEDV
;
A
#
# COMPACT_ATOMS: atom_id res chain seq x y z
N PRO A 1 -12.14 18.44 -2.55
CA PRO A 1 -11.89 17.08 -3.09
C PRO A 1 -12.90 16.10 -2.50
N SER A 2 -13.47 15.21 -3.32
CA SER A 2 -14.28 14.12 -2.78
C SER A 2 -13.38 13.23 -1.90
N LYS A 3 -13.94 12.50 -0.92
CA LYS A 3 -13.14 11.51 -0.16
C LYS A 3 -12.44 10.52 -1.10
N ALA A 4 -13.03 10.24 -2.26
CA ALA A 4 -12.47 9.37 -3.29
C ALA A 4 -11.13 9.88 -3.88
N ASP A 5 -10.85 11.17 -3.83
CA ASP A 5 -9.61 11.75 -4.36
C ASP A 5 -8.55 11.98 -3.27
N ALA A 6 -8.98 12.00 -2.00
CA ALA A 6 -8.10 12.26 -0.87
C ALA A 6 -7.05 11.15 -0.70
N TYR A 7 -7.46 9.89 -0.77
CA TYR A 7 -6.54 8.76 -0.60
C TYR A 7 -5.50 8.64 -1.73
N PRO A 8 -5.87 8.70 -3.04
CA PRO A 8 -4.88 8.73 -4.11
C PRO A 8 -3.90 9.91 -4.05
N LYS A 9 -4.37 11.09 -3.60
CA LYS A 9 -3.49 12.24 -3.39
C LYS A 9 -2.49 11.99 -2.27
N HIS A 10 -2.98 11.53 -1.12
CA HIS A 10 -2.14 11.17 0.03
C HIS A 10 -1.10 10.11 -0.34
N PHE A 11 -1.53 9.05 -1.03
CA PHE A 11 -0.64 7.98 -1.49
C PHE A 11 0.50 8.51 -2.37
N ARG A 12 0.19 9.41 -3.33
CA ARG A 12 1.18 10.00 -4.23
C ARG A 12 2.14 10.95 -3.51
N GLU A 13 1.65 11.75 -2.57
CA GLU A 13 2.41 12.85 -1.97
C GLU A 13 3.18 12.43 -0.70
N LYS A 14 2.78 11.33 -0.05
CA LYS A 14 3.36 10.88 1.23
C LYS A 14 3.95 9.47 1.12
N VAL A 15 3.11 8.49 0.75
CA VAL A 15 3.50 7.07 0.77
C VAL A 15 4.57 6.76 -0.29
N ILE A 16 4.37 7.16 -1.55
CA ILE A 16 5.32 6.87 -2.63
C ILE A 16 6.71 7.47 -2.38
N PRO A 17 6.86 8.75 -1.98
CA PRO A 17 8.15 9.30 -1.63
C PRO A 17 8.87 8.52 -0.54
N GLU A 18 8.18 8.10 0.51
CA GLU A 18 8.80 7.32 1.60
C GLU A 18 9.25 5.94 1.10
N LEU A 19 8.37 5.20 0.42
CA LEU A 19 8.68 3.85 -0.09
C LEU A 19 9.88 3.84 -1.05
N ARG A 20 10.04 4.88 -1.88
CA ARG A 20 11.19 4.99 -2.80
C ARG A 20 12.54 5.04 -2.11
N HIS A 21 12.59 5.44 -0.84
CA HIS A 21 13.82 5.46 -0.06
C HIS A 21 14.06 4.16 0.72
N VAL A 22 13.12 3.21 0.68
CA VAL A 22 13.25 1.94 1.39
C VAL A 22 14.09 0.96 0.54
N PRO A 23 15.19 0.41 1.10
CA PRO A 23 16.00 -0.58 0.39
C PRO A 23 15.19 -1.77 -0.09
N GLY A 24 15.32 -2.11 -1.37
CA GLY A 24 14.63 -3.25 -1.99
C GLY A 24 13.22 -2.97 -2.48
N PHE A 25 12.68 -1.76 -2.30
CA PHE A 25 11.43 -1.35 -2.97
C PHE A 25 11.64 -1.25 -4.49
N ILE A 26 10.73 -1.85 -5.26
CA ILE A 26 10.78 -1.88 -6.74
C ILE A 26 9.73 -0.93 -7.33
N GLY A 27 8.54 -0.88 -6.73
CA GLY A 27 7.46 -0.05 -7.24
C GLY A 27 6.15 -0.31 -6.52
N ALA A 28 5.15 0.50 -6.84
CA ALA A 28 3.81 0.35 -6.30
C ALA A 28 2.74 0.72 -7.32
N GLN A 29 1.59 0.08 -7.17
CA GLN A 29 0.38 0.31 -7.94
C GLN A 29 -0.77 0.57 -6.97
N LEU A 30 -1.63 1.52 -7.34
CA LEU A 30 -2.87 1.81 -6.61
C LEU A 30 -4.05 1.43 -7.50
N GLY A 31 -4.72 0.35 -7.13
CA GLY A 31 -6.01 -0.06 -7.70
C GLY A 31 -7.17 0.65 -7.02
N ARG A 32 -8.27 0.80 -7.75
CA ARG A 32 -9.55 1.32 -7.25
C ARG A 32 -10.67 0.47 -7.82
N ARG A 33 -11.62 0.03 -6.98
CA ARG A 33 -12.90 -0.53 -7.44
C ARG A 33 -14.08 0.08 -6.67
N GLN A 34 -15.22 0.18 -7.34
CA GLN A 34 -16.48 0.57 -6.71
C GLN A 34 -17.13 -0.66 -6.07
N LEU A 35 -17.55 -0.55 -4.81
CA LEU A 35 -18.30 -1.57 -4.08
C LEU A 35 -19.55 -0.93 -3.50
N ASP A 36 -20.70 -1.10 -4.14
CA ASP A 36 -21.95 -0.46 -3.74
C ASP A 36 -21.78 1.04 -3.42
N ASP A 37 -21.90 1.43 -2.15
CA ASP A 37 -21.75 2.80 -1.64
C ASP A 37 -20.31 3.18 -1.24
N LYS A 38 -19.37 2.24 -1.34
CA LYS A 38 -17.95 2.40 -0.97
C LYS A 38 -17.01 2.33 -2.18
N ILE A 39 -15.82 2.84 -1.97
CA ILE A 39 -14.69 2.66 -2.88
C ILE A 39 -13.62 1.89 -2.13
N GLU A 40 -13.19 0.78 -2.70
CA GLU A 40 -12.04 0.04 -2.21
C GLU A 40 -10.80 0.49 -2.98
N PHE A 41 -9.73 0.75 -2.22
CA PHE A 41 -8.40 0.97 -2.76
C PHE A 41 -7.51 -0.22 -2.42
N LEU A 42 -6.81 -0.73 -3.44
CA LEU A 42 -5.85 -1.82 -3.27
C LEU A 42 -4.45 -1.30 -3.57
N VAL A 43 -3.58 -1.33 -2.57
CA VAL A 43 -2.16 -0.97 -2.73
C VAL A 43 -1.37 -2.26 -2.97
N LEU A 44 -0.80 -2.40 -4.17
CA LEU A 44 0.21 -3.44 -4.43
C LEU A 44 1.59 -2.81 -4.40
N THR A 45 2.49 -3.38 -3.60
CA THR A 45 3.90 -2.99 -3.57
C THR A 45 4.75 -4.17 -4.02
N ARG A 46 5.79 -3.89 -4.81
CA ARG A 46 6.75 -4.89 -5.29
C ARG A 46 8.08 -4.65 -4.62
N TRP A 47 8.71 -5.75 -4.22
CA TRP A 47 9.94 -5.76 -3.43
C TRP A 47 10.92 -6.78 -3.99
N ARG A 48 12.21 -6.53 -3.79
CA ARG A 48 13.29 -7.40 -4.25
C ARG A 48 13.31 -8.77 -3.56
N SER A 49 12.83 -8.85 -2.33
CA SER A 49 12.76 -10.09 -1.56
C SER A 49 11.84 -9.95 -0.35
N MET A 50 11.46 -11.08 0.26
CA MET A 50 10.79 -11.11 1.55
C MET A 50 11.62 -10.49 2.68
N ASP A 51 12.96 -10.48 2.57
CA ASP A 51 13.81 -9.84 3.57
C ASP A 51 13.75 -8.31 3.48
N ALA A 52 13.61 -7.75 2.27
CA ALA A 52 13.33 -6.32 2.11
C ALA A 52 11.96 -5.95 2.72
N ILE A 53 10.95 -6.82 2.54
CA ILE A 53 9.63 -6.65 3.17
C ILE A 53 9.75 -6.70 4.70
N ARG A 54 10.48 -7.67 5.27
CA ARG A 54 10.76 -7.74 6.72
C ARG A 54 11.42 -6.47 7.25
N ALA A 55 12.41 -5.94 6.53
CA ALA A 55 13.10 -4.72 6.93
C ALA A 55 12.17 -3.50 6.94
N PHE A 56 11.15 -3.48 6.08
CA PHE A 56 10.14 -2.42 6.02
C PHE A 56 9.02 -2.61 7.07
N ALA A 57 8.44 -3.81 7.15
CA ALA A 57 7.24 -4.10 7.94
C ALA A 57 7.55 -4.42 9.40
N GLY A 58 8.78 -4.81 9.71
CA GLY A 58 9.18 -5.30 11.03
C GLY A 58 8.98 -6.80 11.17
N MET A 59 8.77 -7.26 12.41
CA MET A 59 8.73 -8.70 12.73
C MET A 59 7.49 -9.41 12.17
N ASP A 60 6.34 -8.74 12.16
CA ASP A 60 5.10 -9.26 11.62
C ASP A 60 4.90 -8.74 10.19
N VAL A 61 5.40 -9.51 9.21
CA VAL A 61 5.31 -9.15 7.79
C VAL A 61 3.88 -9.17 7.26
N ASP A 62 2.97 -9.85 7.95
CA ASP A 62 1.58 -9.94 7.53
C ASP A 62 0.78 -8.76 8.07
N GLN A 63 1.30 -7.98 9.01
CA GLN A 63 0.64 -6.78 9.51
C GLN A 63 0.71 -5.64 8.49
N ALA A 64 -0.44 -5.04 8.19
CA ALA A 64 -0.50 -3.87 7.32
C ALA A 64 0.20 -2.66 7.96
N VAL A 65 1.21 -2.12 7.28
CA VAL A 65 1.84 -0.85 7.62
C VAL A 65 1.04 0.28 7.01
N VAL A 66 0.38 1.08 7.85
CA VAL A 66 -0.50 2.18 7.41
C VAL A 66 -0.05 3.49 8.04
N GLU A 67 0.19 4.49 7.19
CA GLU A 67 0.56 5.83 7.64
C GLU A 67 -0.67 6.53 8.30
N PRO A 68 -0.49 7.30 9.40
CA PRO A 68 -1.62 7.89 10.12
C PRO A 68 -2.57 8.78 9.29
N GLY A 69 -2.05 9.55 8.34
CA GLY A 69 -2.82 10.31 7.37
C GLY A 69 -3.63 9.45 6.40
N ALA A 70 -3.14 8.26 6.05
CA ALA A 70 -3.92 7.26 5.32
C ALA A 70 -5.12 6.76 6.16
N VAL A 71 -4.91 6.48 7.45
CA VAL A 71 -6.01 6.08 8.37
C VAL A 71 -7.10 7.14 8.43
N ALA A 72 -6.74 8.42 8.45
CA ALA A 72 -7.70 9.53 8.48
C ALA A 72 -8.52 9.68 7.17
N ALA A 73 -8.01 9.16 6.05
CA ALA A 73 -8.66 9.25 4.74
C ALA A 73 -9.58 8.05 4.44
N LEU A 74 -9.43 6.94 5.17
CA LEU A 74 -10.15 5.69 4.94
C LEU A 74 -11.30 5.51 5.93
N ILE A 75 -12.34 4.77 5.51
CA ILE A 75 -13.44 4.36 6.40
C ILE A 75 -12.98 3.17 7.25
N GLU A 76 -12.29 2.23 6.62
CA GLU A 76 -11.71 1.02 7.21
C GLU A 76 -10.54 0.56 6.32
N PHE A 77 -9.68 -0.31 6.86
CA PHE A 77 -8.57 -0.92 6.13
C PHE A 77 -8.30 -2.33 6.65
N ASP A 78 -7.77 -3.19 5.79
CA ASP A 78 -7.37 -4.54 6.16
C ASP A 78 -6.17 -4.50 7.12
N ARG A 79 -6.27 -5.22 8.24
CA ARG A 79 -5.19 -5.29 9.23
C ARG A 79 -4.04 -6.17 8.80
N SER A 80 -4.27 -7.05 7.82
CA SER A 80 -3.31 -7.99 7.30
C SER A 80 -3.12 -7.85 5.80
N VAL A 81 -1.89 -8.03 5.32
CA VAL A 81 -1.54 -8.10 3.90
C VAL A 81 -1.39 -9.55 3.45
N ARG A 82 -1.31 -9.74 2.13
CA ARG A 82 -0.97 -11.03 1.53
C ARG A 82 0.28 -10.86 0.67
N HIS A 83 1.21 -11.81 0.79
CA HIS A 83 2.43 -11.85 0.00
C HIS A 83 2.27 -12.81 -1.17
N TYR A 84 2.74 -12.39 -2.33
CA TYR A 84 2.73 -13.20 -3.54
C TYR A 84 4.11 -13.15 -4.18
N GLU A 85 4.57 -14.27 -4.71
CA GLU A 85 5.70 -14.30 -5.62
C GLU A 85 5.24 -13.87 -7.00
N VAL A 86 5.93 -12.89 -7.59
CA VAL A 86 5.68 -12.45 -8.96
C VAL A 86 6.36 -13.44 -9.90
N VAL A 87 5.57 -14.29 -10.56
CA VAL A 87 6.06 -15.28 -11.53
C VAL A 87 6.30 -14.66 -12.91
N GLU A 88 5.54 -13.62 -13.27
CA GLU A 88 5.63 -12.91 -14.55
C GLU A 88 5.23 -11.43 -14.36
N ASP A 89 5.99 -10.50 -14.95
CA ASP A 89 5.77 -9.04 -14.95
C ASP A 89 6.14 -8.52 -16.34
N VAL A 90 5.20 -7.85 -17.02
CA VAL A 90 5.32 -7.39 -18.42
C VAL A 90 5.27 -5.88 -18.55
#